data_AF-A0A1B1RXZ0-F1
#
_entry.id   AF-A0A1B1RXZ0-F1
#
_cell.length_a   1.000
_cell.length_b   1.000
_cell.length_c   1.000
_cell.angle_alpha   90.00
_cell.angle_beta   90.00
_cell.angle_gamma   90.00
#
_symmetry.space_group_name_H-M   'P 1'
#
loop_
_entity.id
_entity.type
_entity.pdbx_description
1 polymer ?
#
loop_
_entity_poly.entity_id
_entity_poly.type
_entity_poly.pdbx_seq_one_letter_code
_entity_poly.pdbx_strand_id
1 'polypeptide(L)'
;MAIFEDKKITMLKEKYLEEQHYEVDHHKFSLTLDPIVCYSSRIVDYNWIVKLDDGKFFNAKMTPTLLGYPDTRVANIIQDLKKIDKYEDDYLANAINDKIDEIYRESL
;
A
#
# COMPACT_ATOMS: atom_id res chain seq x y z
N MET A 1 -7.44 0.46 -30.84
CA MET A 1 -7.25 -0.63 -29.86
C MET A 1 -7.84 -0.16 -28.55
N ALA A 2 -9.02 -0.66 -28.16
CA ALA A 2 -9.55 -0.39 -26.84
C ALA A 2 -8.70 -1.19 -25.85
N ILE A 3 -7.84 -0.49 -25.10
CA ILE A 3 -7.20 -1.09 -23.93
C ILE A 3 -8.35 -1.25 -22.95
N PHE A 4 -8.85 -2.48 -22.80
CA PHE A 4 -9.78 -2.80 -21.73
C PHE A 4 -8.99 -2.63 -20.43
N GLU A 5 -9.05 -1.43 -19.87
CA GLU A 5 -8.58 -1.19 -18.52
C GLU A 5 -9.43 -2.06 -17.59
N ASP A 6 -8.77 -2.83 -16.72
CA ASP A 6 -9.45 -3.67 -15.77
C ASP A 6 -10.36 -2.78 -14.91
N LYS A 7 -11.67 -3.05 -14.93
CA LYS A 7 -12.67 -2.29 -14.19
C LYS A 7 -12.29 -2.17 -12.71
N LYS A 8 -11.63 -3.18 -12.14
CA LYS A 8 -11.15 -3.15 -10.75
C LYS A 8 -10.01 -2.16 -10.55
N ILE A 9 -9.10 -2.04 -11.51
CA ILE A 9 -8.02 -1.05 -11.48
C ILE A 9 -8.59 0.36 -11.61
N THR A 10 -9.57 0.57 -12.50
CA THR A 10 -10.26 1.86 -12.61
C THR A 10 -10.94 2.22 -11.28
N MET A 11 -11.64 1.30 -10.63
CA MET A 11 -12.24 1.53 -9.32
C MET A 11 -11.22 1.83 -8.22
N LEU A 12 -10.09 1.12 -8.22
CA LEU A 12 -8.96 1.38 -7.32
C LEU A 12 -8.42 2.80 -7.51
N LYS A 13 -8.23 3.23 -8.76
CA LYS A 13 -7.82 4.60 -9.08
C LYS A 13 -8.83 5.61 -8.58
N GLU A 14 -10.11 5.44 -8.90
CA GLU A 14 -11.16 6.39 -8.50
C GLU A 14 -11.24 6.55 -6.99
N LYS A 15 -11.07 5.46 -6.23
CA LYS A 15 -11.18 5.47 -4.77
C LYS A 15 -9.91 5.92 -4.06
N TYR A 16 -8.73 5.62 -4.61
CA TYR A 16 -7.46 5.77 -3.91
C TYR A 16 -6.45 6.70 -4.58
N LEU A 17 -6.80 7.35 -5.70
CA LEU A 17 -6.05 8.51 -6.19
C LEU A 17 -6.06 9.66 -5.18
N GLU A 18 -7.15 9.76 -4.41
CA GLU A 18 -7.26 10.65 -3.26
C GLU A 18 -6.84 9.90 -1.98
N GLU A 19 -6.25 10.65 -1.05
CA GLU A 19 -5.78 10.14 0.24
C GLU A 19 -6.95 9.54 1.04
N GLN A 20 -6.88 8.23 1.35
CA GLN A 20 -7.88 7.53 2.15
C GLN A 20 -7.37 7.28 3.56
N HIS A 21 -8.09 7.76 4.57
CA HIS A 21 -7.71 7.65 5.97
C HIS A 21 -8.24 6.38 6.63
N TYR A 22 -7.40 5.74 7.43
CA TYR A 22 -7.70 4.54 8.19
C TYR A 22 -7.28 4.71 9.64
N GLU A 23 -8.10 4.14 10.52
CA GLU A 23 -7.82 4.00 11.93
C GLU A 23 -7.95 2.52 12.27
N VAL A 24 -6.87 1.93 12.78
CA VAL A 24 -6.83 0.55 13.24
C VAL A 24 -6.30 0.59 14.66
N ASP A 25 -7.15 0.20 15.62
CA ASP A 25 -6.89 0.33 17.06
C ASP A 25 -6.49 1.76 17.47
N HIS A 26 -5.22 1.99 17.80
CA HIS A 26 -4.67 3.28 18.22
C HIS A 26 -3.84 3.94 17.11
N HIS A 27 -3.78 3.34 15.93
CA HIS A 27 -2.93 3.77 14.84
C HIS A 27 -3.74 4.41 13.73
N LYS A 28 -3.27 5.58 13.29
CA LYS A 28 -3.85 6.31 12.17
C LYS A 28 -2.86 6.40 11.05
N PHE A 29 -3.30 6.03 9.85
CA PHE A 29 -2.53 6.16 8.63
C PHE A 29 -3.46 6.44 7.46
N SER A 30 -2.92 7.00 6.38
CA SER A 30 -3.61 7.12 5.12
C SER A 30 -2.89 6.39 4.01
N LEU A 31 -3.67 5.96 3.02
CA LEU A 31 -3.20 5.28 1.84
C LEU A 31 -3.57 6.10 0.61
N THR A 32 -2.57 6.34 -0.23
CA THR A 32 -2.75 6.91 -1.57
C THR A 32 -2.13 5.96 -2.59
N LEU A 33 -2.87 5.67 -3.64
CA LEU A 33 -2.42 4.78 -4.71
C LEU A 33 -1.44 5.51 -5.62
N ASP A 34 -0.25 4.93 -5.81
CA ASP A 34 0.83 5.52 -6.61
C ASP A 34 1.25 4.57 -7.75
N PRO A 35 1.10 4.97 -9.03
CA PRO A 35 1.52 4.13 -10.15
C PRO A 35 3.05 4.10 -10.29
N ILE A 36 3.64 2.90 -10.40
CA ILE A 36 5.10 2.73 -10.61
C ILE A 36 5.52 3.21 -12.00
N VAL A 37 4.65 3.04 -12.99
CA VAL A 37 4.87 3.43 -14.39
C VAL A 37 3.68 4.19 -14.95
N CYS A 38 3.94 5.09 -15.90
CA CYS A 38 2.87 5.75 -16.64
C CYS A 38 2.03 4.69 -17.37
N TYR A 39 0.70 4.80 -17.27
CA TYR A 39 -0.27 3.89 -17.91
C TYR A 39 -0.24 2.45 -17.38
N SER A 40 0.03 2.26 -16.08
CA SER A 40 -0.16 0.97 -15.40
C SER A 40 -1.56 0.41 -15.68
N SER A 41 -1.60 -0.82 -16.19
CA SER A 41 -2.81 -1.58 -16.53
C SER A 41 -2.95 -2.86 -15.71
N ARG A 42 -2.03 -3.10 -14.77
CA ARG A 42 -2.06 -4.24 -13.85
C ARG A 42 -1.90 -3.73 -12.43
N ILE A 43 -2.62 -4.36 -11.50
CA ILE A 43 -2.57 -4.01 -10.08
C ILE A 43 -1.15 -4.10 -9.49
N VAL A 44 -0.31 -5.01 -10.01
CA VAL A 44 1.08 -5.19 -9.57
C VAL A 44 2.00 -4.01 -9.94
N ASP A 45 1.58 -3.16 -10.88
CA ASP A 45 2.33 -1.98 -11.33
C ASP A 45 1.98 -0.74 -10.48
N TYR A 46 1.40 -0.93 -9.28
CA TYR A 46 1.07 0.09 -8.28
C TYR A 46 1.79 -0.13 -6.96
N ASN A 47 2.04 0.96 -6.25
CA ASN A 47 2.44 1.03 -4.85
C ASN A 47 1.38 1.80 -4.06
N TRP A 48 1.57 1.80 -2.75
CA TRP A 48 0.84 2.61 -1.79
C TRP A 48 1.79 3.60 -1.15
N ILE A 49 1.46 4.88 -1.21
CA ILE A 49 2.03 5.88 -0.31
C ILE A 49 1.27 5.72 1.01
N VAL A 50 2.01 5.35 2.05
CA VAL A 50 1.51 5.25 3.41
C VAL A 50 1.96 6.48 4.17
N LYS A 51 1.01 7.25 4.71
CA LYS A 51 1.28 8.45 5.49
C LYS A 51 0.76 8.28 6.90
N LEU A 52 1.61 8.53 7.88
CA LEU A 52 1.30 8.40 9.29
C LEU A 52 0.71 9.71 9.85
N ASP A 53 0.15 9.62 11.05
CA ASP A 53 -0.44 10.74 11.79
C ASP A 53 0.55 11.87 12.10
N ASP A 54 1.82 11.53 12.31
CA ASP A 54 2.93 12.46 12.51
C ASP A 54 3.43 13.12 11.20
N GLY A 55 2.79 12.83 10.07
CA GLY A 55 3.10 13.38 8.76
C GLY A 55 4.25 12.70 8.02
N LYS A 56 4.92 11.70 8.63
CA LYS A 56 5.93 10.90 7.92
C LYS A 56 5.24 9.97 6.93
N PHE A 57 5.92 9.65 5.83
CA PHE A 57 5.38 8.75 4.82
C PHE A 57 6.46 7.83 4.24
N PHE A 58 6.02 6.71 3.70
CA PHE A 58 6.86 5.74 3.00
C PHE A 58 6.03 4.98 1.95
N ASN A 59 6.71 4.21 1.10
CA ASN A 59 6.06 3.45 0.03
C ASN A 59 5.94 1.97 0.41
N ALA A 60 4.72 1.45 0.39
CA ALA A 60 4.43 0.02 0.51
C ALA A 60 4.09 -0.57 -0.87
N LYS A 61 4.43 -1.84 -1.08
CA LYS A 61 4.13 -2.54 -2.33
C LYS A 61 2.66 -2.96 -2.39
N MET A 62 2.08 -3.03 -3.59
CA MET A 62 0.73 -3.58 -3.74
C MET A 62 0.71 -5.09 -3.49
N THR A 63 1.71 -5.84 -3.97
CA THR A 63 1.75 -7.30 -3.83
C THR A 63 2.29 -7.75 -2.47
N PRO A 64 1.77 -8.85 -1.89
CA PRO A 64 2.25 -9.36 -0.61
C PRO A 64 3.65 -10.01 -0.70
N THR A 65 3.98 -10.62 -1.85
CA THR A 65 5.26 -11.29 -2.11
C THR A 65 6.13 -10.45 -3.04
N LEU A 66 7.41 -10.30 -2.71
CA LEU A 66 8.43 -9.85 -3.66
C LEU A 66 9.25 -11.07 -4.07
N LEU A 67 9.79 -11.05 -5.29
CA LEU A 67 10.59 -12.17 -5.81
C LEU A 67 11.93 -12.24 -5.03
N GLY A 68 11.95 -13.01 -3.94
CA GLY A 68 13.14 -13.24 -3.11
C GLY A 68 12.79 -13.38 -1.63
N TYR A 69 13.43 -14.30 -0.90
CA TYR A 69 13.39 -14.33 0.56
C TYR A 69 14.60 -13.53 1.08
N PRO A 70 14.45 -12.55 2.01
CA PRO A 70 13.34 -12.32 2.92
C PRO A 70 12.42 -11.13 2.55
N ASP A 71 12.06 -10.96 1.27
CA ASP A 71 11.38 -9.76 0.77
C ASP A 71 9.85 -9.92 0.77
N THR A 72 9.22 -9.77 1.94
CA THR A 72 7.76 -9.63 2.03
C THR A 72 7.35 -8.17 2.16
N ARG A 73 6.12 -7.81 1.76
CA ARG A 73 5.59 -6.45 1.95
C ARG A 73 5.67 -6.01 3.41
N VAL A 74 5.26 -6.88 4.34
CA VAL A 74 5.31 -6.58 5.78
C VAL A 74 6.74 -6.37 6.27
N ALA A 75 7.71 -7.16 5.82
CA ALA A 75 9.12 -6.97 6.18
C ALA A 75 9.65 -5.61 5.71
N ASN A 76 9.27 -5.18 4.50
CA ASN A 76 9.64 -3.85 3.99
C ASN A 76 8.95 -2.73 4.77
N ILE A 77 7.67 -2.87 5.12
CA ILE A 77 6.97 -1.91 5.97
C ILE A 77 7.70 -1.76 7.31
N ILE A 78 8.07 -2.87 7.96
CA ILE A 78 8.84 -2.85 9.20
C ILE A 78 10.17 -2.11 9.02
N GLN A 79 10.90 -2.37 7.93
CA GLN A 79 12.15 -1.69 7.65
C GLN A 79 11.97 -0.18 7.43
N ASP A 80 10.92 0.23 6.72
CA ASP A 80 10.64 1.63 6.44
C ASP A 80 10.17 2.37 7.70
N LEU A 81 9.32 1.74 8.52
CA LEU A 81 8.96 2.24 9.86
C LEU A 81 10.21 2.45 10.73
N LYS A 82 11.16 1.51 10.71
CA LYS A 82 12.46 1.66 11.39
C LYS A 82 13.26 2.85 10.86
N LYS A 83 13.28 3.12 9.56
CA LYS A 83 13.99 4.29 9.00
C LYS A 83 13.39 5.62 9.43
N ILE A 84 12.11 5.62 9.82
CA ILE A 84 11.39 6.82 10.27
C ILE A 84 11.16 6.85 11.79
N ASP A 85 12.02 6.18 12.55
CA ASP A 85 12.02 6.14 14.01
C ASP A 85 10.78 5.48 14.67
N LYS A 86 10.07 4.62 13.95
CA LYS A 86 8.94 3.81 14.45
C LYS A 86 9.36 2.35 14.69
N TYR A 87 10.51 2.16 15.35
CA TYR A 87 11.24 0.88 15.39
C TYR A 87 10.51 -0.31 16.01
N GLU A 88 9.52 -0.07 16.87
CA GLU A 88 8.78 -1.10 17.63
C GLU A 88 7.34 -1.29 17.15
N ASP A 89 6.96 -0.62 16.07
CA ASP A 89 5.56 -0.55 15.65
C ASP A 89 5.18 -1.71 14.72
N ASP A 90 5.53 -2.94 15.13
CA ASP A 90 5.18 -4.17 14.40
C ASP A 90 3.65 -4.30 14.28
N TYR A 91 2.90 -3.80 15.27
CA TYR A 91 1.43 -3.71 15.19
C TYR A 91 0.98 -2.80 14.05
N LEU A 92 1.55 -1.59 13.95
CA LEU A 92 1.28 -0.67 12.83
C LEU A 92 1.65 -1.31 11.49
N ALA A 93 2.80 -2.00 11.43
CA ALA A 93 3.24 -2.66 10.21
C ALA A 93 2.23 -3.71 9.72
N ASN A 94 1.71 -4.53 10.65
CA ASN A 94 0.68 -5.52 10.35
C ASN A 94 -0.65 -4.85 9.97
N ALA A 95 -1.08 -3.81 10.69
CA ALA A 95 -2.31 -3.07 10.37
C ALA A 95 -2.29 -2.49 8.95
N ILE A 96 -1.18 -1.87 8.54
CA ILE A 96 -0.99 -1.35 7.18
C ILE A 96 -0.98 -2.51 6.19
N ASN A 97 -0.22 -3.57 6.47
CA ASN A 97 -0.13 -4.74 5.58
C ASN A 97 -1.49 -5.40 5.35
N ASP A 98 -2.27 -5.59 6.40
CA ASP A 98 -3.57 -6.27 6.35
C ASP A 98 -4.60 -5.41 5.61
N LYS A 99 -4.58 -4.09 5.82
CA LYS A 99 -5.44 -3.17 5.06
C LYS A 99 -5.11 -3.19 3.57
N ILE A 100 -3.83 -3.20 3.21
CA ILE A 100 -3.41 -3.34 1.81
C ILE A 100 -3.81 -4.72 1.25
N ASP A 101 -3.73 -5.78 2.05
CA ASP A 101 -4.13 -7.13 1.64
C ASP A 101 -5.63 -7.25 1.38
N GLU A 102 -6.45 -6.65 2.24
CA GLU A 102 -7.90 -6.54 2.07
C GLU A 102 -8.22 -5.87 0.73
N ILE A 103 -7.64 -4.70 0.46
CA ILE A 103 -7.83 -3.96 -0.80
C ILE A 103 -7.38 -4.80 -2.00
N TYR A 104 -6.22 -5.47 -1.89
CA TYR A 104 -5.69 -6.31 -2.95
C TYR A 104 -6.63 -7.48 -3.27
N ARG A 105 -7.16 -8.17 -2.26
CA ARG A 105 -8.10 -9.29 -2.43
C ARG A 105 -9.43 -8.85 -3.02
N GLU A 106 -9.96 -7.69 -2.64
CA GLU A 106 -11.16 -7.12 -3.27
C GLU A 106 -10.94 -6.80 -4.76
N SER A 107 -9.68 -6.56 -5.12
CA SER A 107 -9.28 -6.15 -6.47
C SER A 107 -8.82 -7.31 -7.36
N LEU A 108 -8.69 -8.54 -6.82
CA LEU A 108 -8.50 -9.79 -7.57
C LEU A 108 -9.85 -10.34 -8.06
#